data_AF-A0A2E5K3U3-F1
#
_entry.id   AF-A0A2E5K3U3-F1
#
_cell.length_a   1.000
_cell.length_b   1.000
_cell.length_c   1.000
_cell.angle_alpha   90.00
_cell.angle_beta   90.00
_cell.angle_gamma   90.00
#
_symmetry.space_group_name_H-M   'P 1'
#
loop_
_entity.id
_entity.type
_entity.pdbx_description
1 polymer ?
#
loop_
_entity_poly.entity_id
_entity_poly.type
_entity_poly.pdbx_seq_one_letter_code
_entity_poly.pdbx_strand_id
1 'polypeptide(L)'
;MLNLHNEKADILVIPKFELRKALQVTTHLAIGAHQDDLEFMASEGILTCFDAHDKWFTGITVTDGRGSPRIGPYSNYNDEQMRELRRQEQRNAAEIGQYAAQIQLDYKSSEVKGSNRKPAVDDLVQILKEMHPRTIYLHQPADKHDTHVAVMMASIEALRSSKDHHIPDRIIGCEGWRGLDWLADDDKVPLDSSKHPALFQKLTQQFDSQISGGKRYDLAVQGRLRANATFFDSYSPDQGELIAWGIDLKPLVLDPSLSMENFIFGHLNQLTQDVTERIRKFS
;
A
#
# COMPACT_ATOMS: atom_id res chain seq x y z
N MET A 1 -13.10 21.52 4.95
CA MET A 1 -12.64 21.19 3.59
C MET A 1 -11.14 21.00 3.70
N LEU A 2 -10.58 19.92 3.14
CA LEU A 2 -9.13 19.72 3.15
C LEU A 2 -8.48 20.85 2.34
N ASN A 3 -7.43 21.48 2.88
CA ASN A 3 -6.71 22.56 2.20
C ASN A 3 -5.38 22.04 1.65
N LEU A 4 -5.47 21.21 0.62
CA LEU A 4 -4.31 20.53 0.05
C LEU A 4 -3.44 21.49 -0.75
N HIS A 5 -2.12 21.34 -0.65
CA HIS A 5 -1.12 22.07 -1.41
C HIS A 5 -1.26 21.83 -2.92
N ASN A 6 -1.58 20.61 -3.33
CA ASN A 6 -1.83 20.31 -4.74
C ASN A 6 -3.31 20.50 -5.09
N GLU A 7 -3.62 21.63 -5.73
CA GLU A 7 -4.98 21.97 -6.18
C GLU A 7 -5.56 20.98 -7.22
N LYS A 8 -4.72 20.13 -7.82
CA LYS A 8 -5.13 19.10 -8.79
C LYS A 8 -5.53 17.78 -8.15
N ALA A 9 -5.46 17.70 -6.82
CA ALA A 9 -5.89 16.52 -6.09
C ALA A 9 -7.35 16.18 -6.43
N ASP A 10 -7.61 14.90 -6.68
CA ASP A 10 -8.94 14.35 -6.92
C ASP A 10 -9.43 13.63 -5.66
N ILE A 11 -10.67 13.88 -5.26
CA ILE A 11 -11.29 13.24 -4.09
C ILE A 11 -12.62 12.65 -4.53
N LEU A 12 -12.68 11.32 -4.52
CA LEU A 12 -13.91 10.56 -4.68
C LEU A 12 -14.43 10.14 -3.30
N VAL A 13 -15.70 10.44 -3.02
CA VAL A 13 -16.42 9.89 -1.87
C VAL A 13 -17.52 8.99 -2.43
N ILE A 14 -17.51 7.71 -2.07
CA ILE A 14 -18.50 6.75 -2.57
C ILE A 14 -19.86 7.08 -1.94
N PRO A 15 -20.97 7.04 -2.69
CA PRO A 15 -22.26 7.62 -2.30
C PRO A 15 -22.91 6.91 -1.10
N LYS A 16 -22.47 7.30 0.11
CA LYS A 16 -23.13 7.13 1.42
C LYS A 16 -22.73 8.22 2.43
N PHE A 17 -21.71 9.05 2.13
CA PHE A 17 -21.12 10.01 3.07
C PHE A 17 -20.78 11.36 2.42
N GLU A 18 -20.73 12.41 3.22
CA GLU A 18 -19.93 13.61 2.91
C GLU A 18 -18.45 13.33 3.22
N LEU A 19 -17.52 14.03 2.56
CA LEU A 19 -16.07 13.81 2.71
C LEU A 19 -15.61 13.69 4.17
N ARG A 20 -15.97 14.66 5.02
CA ARG A 20 -15.54 14.65 6.42
C ARG A 20 -16.04 13.40 7.15
N LYS A 21 -17.27 12.97 6.87
CA LYS A 21 -17.84 11.77 7.48
C LYS A 21 -17.11 10.52 6.97
N ALA A 22 -16.80 10.45 5.67
CA ALA A 22 -16.02 9.35 5.10
C ALA A 22 -14.65 9.18 5.78
N LEU A 23 -13.93 10.29 5.99
CA LEU A 23 -12.63 10.29 6.68
C LEU A 23 -12.74 9.87 8.16
N GLN A 24 -13.77 10.34 8.86
CA GLN A 24 -13.99 10.02 10.27
C GLN A 24 -14.37 8.56 10.52
N VAL A 25 -15.05 7.91 9.57
CA VAL A 25 -15.43 6.49 9.72
C VAL A 25 -14.34 5.53 9.26
N THR A 26 -13.26 6.02 8.64
CA THR A 26 -12.18 5.16 8.16
C THR A 26 -11.57 4.34 9.28
N THR A 27 -11.61 3.02 9.10
CA THR A 27 -10.99 2.04 10.00
C THR A 27 -9.70 1.46 9.43
N HIS A 28 -9.62 1.37 8.10
CA HIS A 28 -8.49 0.82 7.35
C HIS A 28 -8.09 1.86 6.30
N LEU A 29 -6.83 2.26 6.31
CA LEU A 29 -6.28 3.25 5.39
C LEU A 29 -5.11 2.65 4.63
N ALA A 30 -5.04 2.85 3.33
CA ALA A 30 -3.85 2.52 2.55
C ALA A 30 -3.27 3.77 1.87
N ILE A 31 -1.95 3.92 1.88
CA ILE A 31 -1.24 5.02 1.23
C ILE A 31 -0.26 4.43 0.21
N GLY A 32 -0.65 4.50 -1.06
CA GLY A 32 0.08 3.97 -2.22
C GLY A 32 0.76 5.06 -3.02
N ALA A 33 1.78 4.66 -3.80
CA ALA A 33 2.52 5.59 -4.63
C ALA A 33 1.78 5.85 -5.93
N HIS A 34 1.34 4.81 -6.62
CA HIS A 34 0.64 4.87 -7.89
C HIS A 34 -0.76 4.28 -7.75
N GLN A 35 -1.61 4.57 -8.73
CA GLN A 35 -2.86 3.84 -8.91
C GLN A 35 -2.52 2.37 -9.14
N ASP A 36 -3.33 1.44 -8.62
CA ASP A 36 -3.08 -0.03 -8.53
C ASP A 36 -2.39 -0.54 -7.26
N ASP A 37 -1.54 0.27 -6.62
CA ASP A 37 -0.75 -0.19 -5.48
C ASP A 37 -1.65 -0.70 -4.35
N LEU A 38 -2.75 0.01 -4.07
CA LEU A 38 -3.64 -0.27 -2.95
C LEU A 38 -4.27 -1.67 -3.07
N GLU A 39 -4.73 -2.00 -4.27
CA GLU A 39 -5.42 -3.24 -4.58
C GLU A 39 -4.48 -4.45 -4.54
N PHE A 40 -3.21 -4.26 -4.88
CA PHE A 40 -2.21 -5.31 -4.78
C PHE A 40 -1.65 -5.46 -3.36
N MET A 41 -1.28 -4.37 -2.70
CA MET A 41 -0.54 -4.41 -1.43
C MET A 41 -1.45 -4.46 -0.19
N ALA A 42 -2.64 -3.85 -0.24
CA ALA A 42 -3.54 -3.68 0.89
C ALA A 42 -4.86 -4.44 0.73
N SER A 43 -4.84 -5.54 -0.04
CA SER A 43 -6.02 -6.36 -0.33
C SER A 43 -6.72 -6.88 0.93
N GLU A 44 -6.00 -7.32 1.97
CA GLU A 44 -6.61 -7.72 3.25
C GLU A 44 -7.51 -6.63 3.85
N GLY A 45 -7.08 -5.37 3.81
CA GLY A 45 -7.86 -4.23 4.30
C GLY A 45 -9.11 -3.95 3.46
N ILE A 46 -8.97 -3.98 2.13
CA ILE A 46 -10.08 -3.79 1.20
C ILE A 46 -11.13 -4.89 1.41
N LEU A 47 -10.70 -6.15 1.39
CA LEU A 47 -11.58 -7.32 1.47
C LEU A 47 -12.23 -7.45 2.85
N THR A 48 -11.57 -6.98 3.92
CA THR A 48 -12.14 -6.93 5.27
C THR A 48 -13.22 -5.85 5.42
N CYS A 49 -13.14 -4.76 4.66
CA CYS A 49 -14.12 -3.68 4.69
C CYS A 49 -15.28 -3.88 3.71
N PHE A 50 -15.08 -4.67 2.66
CA PHE A 50 -16.12 -4.94 1.67
C PHE A 50 -17.35 -5.59 2.32
N ASP A 51 -18.53 -5.04 2.05
CA ASP A 51 -19.83 -5.42 2.65
C ASP A 51 -19.89 -5.38 4.20
N ALA A 52 -18.89 -4.78 4.87
CA ALA A 52 -18.92 -4.57 6.31
C ALA A 52 -19.84 -3.38 6.69
N HIS A 53 -20.41 -3.42 7.89
CA HIS A 53 -21.30 -2.37 8.39
C HIS A 53 -20.58 -1.35 9.29
N ASP A 54 -19.46 -1.77 9.90
CA ASP A 54 -18.69 -1.01 10.89
C ASP A 54 -17.21 -0.84 10.51
N LYS A 55 -16.80 -1.32 9.34
CA LYS A 55 -15.44 -1.20 8.81
C LYS A 55 -15.46 -0.52 7.46
N TRP A 56 -14.58 0.45 7.31
CA TRP A 56 -14.48 1.32 6.14
C TRP A 56 -13.03 1.44 5.71
N PHE A 57 -12.81 1.22 4.41
CA PHE A 57 -11.52 1.39 3.76
C PHE A 57 -11.42 2.78 3.13
N THR A 58 -10.25 3.41 3.18
CA THR A 58 -9.96 4.64 2.44
C THR A 58 -8.60 4.50 1.76
N GLY A 59 -8.55 4.90 0.49
CA GLY A 59 -7.32 4.89 -0.30
C GLY A 59 -6.74 6.29 -0.45
N ILE A 60 -5.42 6.41 -0.32
CA ILE A 60 -4.66 7.59 -0.73
C ILE A 60 -3.63 7.15 -1.77
N THR A 61 -3.72 7.70 -2.97
CA THR A 61 -2.71 7.54 -4.03
C THR A 61 -1.93 8.83 -4.14
N VAL A 62 -0.62 8.79 -3.91
CA VAL A 62 0.18 10.01 -3.79
C VAL A 62 0.55 10.58 -5.16
N THR A 63 0.87 9.73 -6.13
CA THR A 63 1.36 10.18 -7.45
C THR A 63 0.33 10.00 -8.58
N ASP A 64 0.55 10.72 -9.67
CA ASP A 64 -0.40 10.87 -10.78
C ASP A 64 -0.31 9.78 -11.87
N GLY A 65 0.65 8.85 -11.77
CA GLY A 65 0.80 7.75 -12.73
C GLY A 65 1.11 8.17 -14.18
N ARG A 66 1.41 9.46 -14.46
CA ARG A 66 1.56 9.98 -15.83
C ARG A 66 2.69 9.30 -16.61
N GLY A 67 3.73 8.87 -15.90
CA GLY A 67 4.92 8.20 -16.43
C GLY A 67 4.80 6.67 -16.53
N SER A 68 3.61 6.10 -16.32
CA SER A 68 3.38 4.66 -16.46
C SER A 68 3.83 4.15 -17.85
N PRO A 69 4.33 2.90 -17.95
CA PRO A 69 4.65 2.29 -19.23
C PRO A 69 3.48 2.35 -20.21
N ARG A 70 3.76 2.67 -21.47
CA ARG A 70 2.75 2.78 -22.53
C ARG A 70 2.95 1.68 -23.54
N ILE A 71 2.03 0.72 -23.51
CA ILE A 71 2.17 -0.55 -24.21
C ILE A 71 0.80 -0.97 -24.75
N GLY A 72 0.80 -1.72 -25.85
CA GLY A 72 -0.44 -2.20 -26.47
C GLY A 72 -1.39 -1.05 -26.86
N PRO A 73 -2.69 -1.11 -26.47
CA PRO A 73 -3.70 -0.10 -26.81
C PRO A 73 -3.35 1.34 -26.39
N TYR A 74 -2.48 1.48 -25.38
CA TYR A 74 -2.10 2.76 -24.78
C TYR A 74 -0.80 3.35 -25.33
N SER A 75 -0.17 2.71 -26.32
CA SER A 75 1.12 3.12 -26.91
C SER A 75 1.15 4.55 -27.45
N ASN A 76 0.01 5.07 -27.91
CA ASN A 76 -0.11 6.44 -28.44
C ASN A 76 -0.55 7.49 -27.40
N TYR A 77 -0.71 7.10 -26.13
CA TYR A 77 -1.14 8.04 -25.09
C TYR A 77 0.01 8.99 -24.72
N ASN A 78 -0.32 10.25 -24.45
CA ASN A 78 0.61 11.19 -23.82
C ASN A 78 0.49 11.14 -22.28
N ASP A 79 1.35 11.90 -21.59
CA ASP A 79 1.38 11.97 -20.12
C ASP A 79 0.02 12.35 -19.50
N GLU A 80 -0.67 13.35 -20.05
CA GLU A 80 -1.95 13.81 -19.50
C GLU A 80 -3.08 12.81 -19.76
N GLN A 81 -3.07 12.15 -20.92
CA GLN A 81 -4.01 11.04 -21.20
C GLN A 81 -3.79 9.86 -20.27
N MET A 82 -2.52 9.51 -19.98
CA MET A 82 -2.21 8.45 -19.01
C MET A 82 -2.64 8.84 -17.60
N ARG A 83 -2.34 10.07 -17.17
CA ARG A 83 -2.76 10.60 -15.87
C ARG A 83 -4.27 10.49 -15.66
N GLU A 84 -5.07 10.94 -16.63
CA GLU A 84 -6.53 10.89 -16.51
C GLU A 84 -7.07 9.46 -16.56
N LEU A 85 -6.52 8.60 -17.44
CA LEU A 85 -6.88 7.19 -17.49
C LEU A 85 -6.62 6.50 -16.14
N ARG A 86 -5.41 6.65 -15.59
CA ARG A 86 -5.00 6.05 -14.32
C ARG A 86 -5.89 6.53 -13.18
N ARG A 87 -6.17 7.84 -13.15
CA ARG A 87 -7.10 8.45 -12.20
C ARG A 87 -8.48 7.79 -12.25
N GLN A 88 -9.02 7.55 -13.45
CA GLN A 88 -10.31 6.89 -13.62
C GLN A 88 -10.28 5.41 -13.23
N GLU A 89 -9.21 4.66 -13.55
CA GLU A 89 -9.05 3.27 -13.11
C GLU A 89 -9.10 3.15 -11.58
N GLN A 90 -8.43 4.05 -10.86
CA GLN A 90 -8.44 4.05 -9.39
C GLN A 90 -9.82 4.40 -8.82
N ARG A 91 -10.57 5.30 -9.47
CA ARG A 91 -11.96 5.58 -9.08
C ARG A 91 -12.86 4.36 -9.27
N ASN A 92 -12.72 3.67 -10.40
CA ASN A 92 -13.47 2.43 -10.66
C ASN A 92 -13.14 1.34 -9.62
N ALA A 93 -11.86 1.19 -9.27
CA ALA A 93 -11.44 0.26 -8.21
C ALA A 93 -12.06 0.63 -6.85
N ALA A 94 -12.06 1.91 -6.48
CA ALA A 94 -12.68 2.38 -5.24
C ALA A 94 -14.21 2.17 -5.20
N GLU A 95 -14.90 2.35 -6.34
CA GLU A 95 -16.33 2.05 -6.47
C GLU A 95 -16.61 0.55 -6.34
N ILE A 96 -15.85 -0.30 -7.05
CA ILE A 96 -15.97 -1.76 -6.99
C ILE A 96 -15.66 -2.28 -5.58
N GLY A 97 -14.64 -1.72 -4.93
CA GLY A 97 -14.22 -2.08 -3.58
C GLY A 97 -15.06 -1.46 -2.47
N GLN A 98 -16.07 -0.64 -2.81
CA GLN A 98 -16.94 0.06 -1.86
C GLN A 98 -16.17 0.87 -0.79
N TYR A 99 -15.14 1.62 -1.21
CA TYR A 99 -14.35 2.44 -0.28
C TYR A 99 -15.22 3.53 0.37
N ALA A 100 -14.85 4.04 1.53
CA ALA A 100 -15.46 5.27 2.05
C ALA A 100 -15.01 6.49 1.23
N ALA A 101 -13.73 6.55 0.89
CA ALA A 101 -13.18 7.57 0.01
C ALA A 101 -11.92 7.08 -0.72
N GLN A 102 -11.62 7.73 -1.84
CA GLN A 102 -10.35 7.63 -2.55
C GLN A 102 -9.82 9.04 -2.79
N ILE A 103 -8.60 9.31 -2.31
CA ILE A 103 -7.91 10.58 -2.49
C ILE A 103 -6.73 10.33 -3.42
N GLN A 104 -6.58 11.14 -4.46
CA GLN A 104 -5.46 11.08 -5.39
C GLN A 104 -4.75 12.44 -5.37
N LEU A 105 -3.56 12.53 -4.77
CA LEU A 105 -2.87 13.80 -4.52
C LEU A 105 -2.21 14.39 -5.76
N ASP A 106 -2.13 13.64 -6.86
CA ASP A 106 -1.72 14.12 -8.19
C ASP A 106 -0.30 14.70 -8.26
N TYR A 107 0.61 14.25 -7.39
CA TYR A 107 2.03 14.61 -7.49
C TYR A 107 2.74 13.80 -8.58
N LYS A 108 3.79 14.35 -9.19
CA LYS A 108 4.70 13.57 -10.02
C LYS A 108 5.60 12.72 -9.12
N SER A 109 6.01 11.54 -9.60
CA SER A 109 6.98 10.71 -8.88
C SER A 109 8.29 11.45 -8.58
N SER A 110 8.68 12.44 -9.40
CA SER A 110 9.87 13.28 -9.16
C SER A 110 9.70 14.28 -8.01
N GLU A 111 8.48 14.68 -7.69
CA GLU A 111 8.18 15.67 -6.64
C GLU A 111 8.22 15.04 -5.25
N VAL A 112 7.91 13.74 -5.15
CA VAL A 112 7.97 12.97 -3.90
C VAL A 112 9.34 12.36 -3.64
N LYS A 113 10.21 12.30 -4.66
CA LYS A 113 11.59 11.80 -4.53
C LYS A 113 12.51 12.92 -4.05
N GLY A 114 13.32 12.62 -3.03
CA GLY A 114 14.34 13.55 -2.52
C GLY A 114 13.79 14.67 -1.64
N SER A 115 14.41 15.85 -1.72
CA SER A 115 14.16 17.01 -0.83
C SER A 115 12.85 17.75 -1.10
N ASN A 116 12.20 17.52 -2.25
CA ASN A 116 11.01 18.25 -2.66
C ASN A 116 9.70 17.67 -2.12
N ARG A 117 9.76 16.58 -1.33
CA ARG A 117 8.56 15.85 -0.85
C ARG A 117 7.72 16.58 0.18
N LYS A 118 8.19 17.71 0.73
CA LYS A 118 7.52 18.42 1.83
C LYS A 118 6.04 18.72 1.57
N PRO A 119 5.62 19.24 0.40
CA PRO A 119 4.19 19.48 0.14
C PRO A 119 3.34 18.21 0.22
N ALA A 120 3.84 17.08 -0.29
CA ALA A 120 3.13 15.81 -0.20
C ALA A 120 3.03 15.31 1.25
N VAL A 121 4.09 15.49 2.06
CA VAL A 121 4.06 15.20 3.50
C VAL A 121 3.01 16.08 4.21
N ASP A 122 3.01 17.39 3.94
CA ASP A 122 2.08 18.33 4.56
C ASP A 122 0.61 17.98 4.22
N ASP A 123 0.33 17.58 2.98
CA ASP A 123 -0.98 17.11 2.54
C ASP A 123 -1.41 15.81 3.24
N LEU A 124 -0.49 14.85 3.36
CA LEU A 124 -0.74 13.63 4.13
C LEU A 124 -1.02 13.94 5.60
N VAL A 125 -0.29 14.88 6.22
CA VAL A 125 -0.56 15.32 7.61
C VAL A 125 -1.96 15.91 7.75
N GLN A 126 -2.39 16.74 6.81
CA GLN A 126 -3.73 17.34 6.84
C GLN A 126 -4.82 16.27 6.76
N ILE A 127 -4.65 15.28 5.89
CA ILE A 127 -5.61 14.18 5.74
C ILE A 127 -5.63 13.29 7.00
N LEU A 128 -4.46 12.89 7.50
CA LEU A 128 -4.33 12.04 8.67
C LEU A 128 -4.96 12.65 9.93
N LYS A 129 -4.96 13.99 10.06
CA LYS A 129 -5.61 14.72 11.17
C LYS A 129 -7.14 14.73 11.13
N GLU A 130 -7.76 14.22 10.06
CA GLU A 130 -9.21 14.08 9.95
C GLU A 130 -9.68 12.63 10.15
N MET A 131 -8.75 11.70 10.46
CA MET A 131 -8.98 10.26 10.44
C MET A 131 -8.42 9.58 11.70
N HIS A 132 -9.03 8.45 12.10
CA HIS A 132 -8.53 7.62 13.19
C HIS A 132 -8.48 6.13 12.78
N PRO A 133 -7.74 5.77 11.71
CA PRO A 133 -7.69 4.39 11.23
C PRO A 133 -7.03 3.48 12.25
N ARG A 134 -7.58 2.28 12.45
CA ARG A 134 -6.96 1.24 13.28
C ARG A 134 -5.75 0.62 12.59
N THR A 135 -5.86 0.41 11.28
CA THR A 135 -4.81 -0.19 10.46
C THR A 135 -4.43 0.77 9.33
N ILE A 136 -3.12 0.98 9.15
CA ILE A 136 -2.56 1.66 7.98
C ILE A 136 -1.68 0.70 7.19
N TYR A 137 -1.90 0.61 5.88
CA TYR A 137 -1.09 -0.12 4.91
C TYR A 137 -0.24 0.86 4.11
N LEU A 138 1.07 0.62 4.06
CA LEU A 138 2.06 1.40 3.33
C LEU A 138 2.86 0.47 2.41
N HIS A 139 3.64 1.07 1.52
CA HIS A 139 4.82 0.41 0.95
C HIS A 139 5.85 0.06 2.04
N GLN A 140 6.88 -0.71 1.71
CA GLN A 140 7.92 -1.15 2.66
C GLN A 140 9.34 -0.64 2.30
N PRO A 141 10.27 -0.51 3.29
CA PRO A 141 11.54 0.20 3.08
C PRO A 141 12.58 -0.46 2.17
N ALA A 142 12.50 -1.77 1.98
CA ALA A 142 13.37 -2.56 1.10
C ALA A 142 12.77 -2.79 -0.30
N ASP A 143 11.73 -2.07 -0.72
CA ASP A 143 11.11 -2.28 -2.04
C ASP A 143 12.08 -2.01 -3.20
N LYS A 144 11.82 -2.58 -4.38
CA LYS A 144 12.66 -2.37 -5.58
C LYS A 144 12.28 -1.12 -6.37
N HIS A 145 11.13 -0.52 -6.09
CA HIS A 145 10.63 0.64 -6.81
C HIS A 145 10.86 1.93 -6.01
N ASP A 146 11.75 2.80 -6.50
CA ASP A 146 12.17 4.01 -5.75
C ASP A 146 11.01 4.91 -5.30
N THR A 147 9.96 5.05 -6.12
CA THR A 147 8.79 5.85 -5.74
C THR A 147 8.04 5.23 -4.56
N HIS A 148 8.01 3.90 -4.43
CA HIS A 148 7.35 3.21 -3.32
C HIS A 148 8.07 3.52 -2.02
N VAL A 149 9.40 3.41 -2.03
CA VAL A 149 10.25 3.77 -0.89
C VAL A 149 10.09 5.26 -0.54
N ALA A 150 10.10 6.16 -1.53
CA ALA A 150 9.93 7.59 -1.30
C ALA A 150 8.57 7.96 -0.68
N VAL A 151 7.48 7.34 -1.16
CA VAL A 151 6.13 7.57 -0.62
C VAL A 151 5.96 6.94 0.76
N MET A 152 6.53 5.75 1.00
CA MET A 152 6.58 5.17 2.35
C MET A 152 7.29 6.11 3.32
N MET A 153 8.46 6.65 2.95
CA MET A 153 9.18 7.61 3.80
C MET A 153 8.37 8.87 4.08
N ALA A 154 7.71 9.44 3.06
CA ALA A 154 6.82 10.59 3.23
C ALA A 154 5.63 10.26 4.16
N SER A 155 5.08 9.05 4.06
CA SER A 155 3.99 8.58 4.91
C SER A 155 4.44 8.43 6.37
N ILE A 156 5.62 7.88 6.62
CA ILE A 156 6.18 7.76 7.97
C ILE A 156 6.50 9.14 8.56
N GLU A 157 7.00 10.08 7.75
CA GLU A 157 7.20 11.48 8.17
C GLU A 157 5.88 12.15 8.55
N ALA A 158 4.81 11.94 7.76
CA ALA A 158 3.48 12.46 8.04
C ALA A 158 2.87 11.83 9.31
N LEU A 159 3.04 10.51 9.51
CA LEU A 159 2.59 9.80 10.71
C LEU A 159 3.34 10.28 11.96
N ARG A 160 4.66 10.46 11.88
CA ARG A 160 5.45 11.07 12.98
C ARG A 160 4.97 12.48 13.30
N SER A 161 4.62 13.27 12.29
CA SER A 161 4.14 14.65 12.45
C SER A 161 2.68 14.76 12.94
N SER A 162 1.90 13.67 12.86
CA SER A 162 0.51 13.60 13.30
C SER A 162 0.31 12.69 14.51
N LYS A 163 1.37 12.13 15.10
CA LYS A 163 1.30 11.15 16.20
C LYS A 163 0.58 11.65 17.46
N ASP A 164 0.62 12.95 17.74
CA ASP A 164 -0.08 13.54 18.90
C ASP A 164 -1.59 13.57 18.71
N HIS A 165 -2.07 13.39 17.48
CA HIS A 165 -3.48 13.26 17.14
C HIS A 165 -3.95 11.80 17.25
N HIS A 166 -3.24 10.89 16.58
CA HIS A 166 -3.59 9.47 16.55
C HIS A 166 -2.38 8.60 16.20
N ILE A 167 -2.27 7.44 16.84
CA ILE A 167 -1.31 6.40 16.49
C ILE A 167 -2.11 5.12 16.19
N PRO A 168 -2.08 4.61 14.96
CA PRO A 168 -2.79 3.39 14.60
C PRO A 168 -2.36 2.17 15.44
N ASP A 169 -3.27 1.21 15.57
CA ASP A 169 -2.98 -0.07 16.21
C ASP A 169 -1.90 -0.81 15.42
N ARG A 170 -2.05 -0.85 14.08
CA ARG A 170 -1.14 -1.52 13.13
C ARG A 170 -0.69 -0.54 12.04
N ILE A 171 0.60 -0.51 11.75
CA ILE A 171 1.17 0.21 10.60
C ILE A 171 2.02 -0.79 9.83
N ILE A 172 1.58 -1.20 8.65
CA ILE A 172 2.09 -2.37 7.96
C ILE A 172 2.73 -1.96 6.65
N GLY A 173 4.02 -2.26 6.49
CA GLY A 173 4.71 -2.20 5.22
C GLY A 173 4.40 -3.44 4.42
N CYS A 174 3.68 -3.31 3.32
CA CYS A 174 3.19 -4.44 2.55
C CYS A 174 4.22 -4.84 1.49
N GLU A 175 4.29 -6.13 1.18
CA GLU A 175 5.11 -6.59 0.07
C GLU A 175 4.60 -6.06 -1.28
N GLY A 176 5.54 -5.84 -2.21
CA GLY A 176 5.26 -5.24 -3.51
C GLY A 176 6.21 -5.79 -4.56
N TRP A 177 7.08 -4.95 -5.12
CA TRP A 177 8.08 -5.42 -6.08
C TRP A 177 9.13 -6.32 -5.45
N ARG A 178 9.43 -6.11 -4.16
CA ARG A 178 10.17 -7.08 -3.34
C ARG A 178 9.20 -7.83 -2.44
N GLY A 179 9.28 -9.17 -2.47
CA GLY A 179 8.61 -10.02 -1.48
C GLY A 179 9.30 -9.92 -0.12
N LEU A 180 8.60 -10.28 0.94
CA LEU A 180 9.13 -10.22 2.31
C LEU A 180 9.49 -11.59 2.90
N ASP A 181 9.60 -12.62 2.06
CA ASP A 181 9.99 -13.98 2.47
C ASP A 181 11.35 -14.07 3.17
N TRP A 182 12.22 -13.07 2.95
CA TRP A 182 13.52 -12.93 3.60
C TRP A 182 13.46 -12.52 5.08
N LEU A 183 12.30 -12.11 5.59
CA LEU A 183 12.12 -11.85 7.02
C LEU A 183 12.13 -13.15 7.81
N ALA A 184 12.56 -13.08 9.07
CA ALA A 184 12.33 -14.17 10.01
C ALA A 184 10.82 -14.39 10.18
N ASP A 185 10.40 -15.64 10.43
CA ASP A 185 8.96 -15.97 10.48
C ASP A 185 8.22 -15.20 11.57
N ASP A 186 8.86 -14.95 12.72
CA ASP A 186 8.31 -14.15 13.82
C ASP A 186 8.14 -12.65 13.48
N ASP A 187 8.86 -12.16 12.46
CA ASP A 187 8.76 -10.76 11.99
C ASP A 187 7.75 -10.60 10.83
N LYS A 188 7.30 -11.71 10.23
CA LYS A 188 6.32 -11.68 9.14
C LYS A 188 4.94 -11.35 9.70
N VAL A 189 4.31 -10.33 9.16
CA VAL A 189 2.89 -10.02 9.41
C VAL A 189 2.04 -10.67 8.32
N PRO A 190 1.31 -11.77 8.59
CA PRO A 190 0.41 -12.36 7.60
C PRO A 190 -0.76 -11.43 7.30
N LEU A 191 -1.03 -11.21 6.02
CA LEU A 191 -2.19 -10.48 5.52
C LEU A 191 -3.06 -11.44 4.71
N ASP A 192 -4.19 -11.83 5.27
CA ASP A 192 -5.12 -12.75 4.61
C ASP A 192 -5.96 -12.04 3.55
N SER A 193 -5.66 -12.38 2.29
CA SER A 193 -6.34 -11.88 1.09
C SER A 193 -7.24 -12.95 0.45
N SER A 194 -7.60 -13.99 1.20
CA SER A 194 -8.42 -15.12 0.71
C SER A 194 -9.91 -14.79 0.67
N LYS A 195 -10.35 -13.77 1.42
CA LYS A 195 -11.75 -13.35 1.43
C LYS A 195 -12.15 -12.78 0.07
N HIS A 196 -13.36 -13.08 -0.38
CA HIS A 196 -13.93 -12.54 -1.63
C HIS A 196 -12.97 -12.65 -2.85
N PRO A 197 -12.52 -13.86 -3.25
CA PRO A 197 -11.53 -14.02 -4.31
C PRO A 197 -11.98 -13.42 -5.67
N ALA A 198 -13.28 -13.46 -5.95
CA ALA A 198 -13.87 -12.83 -7.13
C ALA A 198 -13.76 -11.29 -7.10
N LEU A 199 -13.84 -10.67 -5.92
CA LEU A 199 -13.64 -9.22 -5.79
C LEU A 199 -12.17 -8.86 -5.99
N PHE A 200 -11.26 -9.61 -5.37
CA PHE A 200 -9.82 -9.40 -5.55
C PHE A 200 -9.43 -9.46 -7.04
N GLN A 201 -9.95 -10.44 -7.77
CA GLN A 201 -9.74 -10.52 -9.21
C GLN A 201 -10.31 -9.31 -9.96
N LYS A 202 -11.54 -8.88 -9.64
CA LYS A 202 -12.17 -7.72 -10.29
C LYS A 202 -11.41 -6.42 -10.05
N LEU A 203 -10.90 -6.21 -8.84
CA LEU A 203 -10.12 -5.03 -8.46
C LEU A 203 -8.81 -4.97 -9.23
N THR A 204 -8.03 -6.05 -9.22
CA THR A 204 -6.74 -6.11 -9.91
C THR A 204 -6.85 -5.99 -11.43
N GLN A 205 -7.99 -6.37 -12.01
CA GLN A 205 -8.29 -6.22 -13.43
C GLN A 205 -8.73 -4.79 -13.84
N GLN A 206 -9.02 -3.89 -12.90
CA GLN A 206 -9.38 -2.50 -13.24
C GLN A 206 -8.25 -1.73 -13.90
N PHE A 207 -7.01 -2.14 -13.66
CA PHE A 207 -5.82 -1.44 -14.11
C PHE A 207 -5.34 -1.99 -15.46
N ASP A 208 -6.24 -2.00 -16.43
CA ASP A 208 -6.02 -2.52 -17.79
C ASP A 208 -4.77 -1.88 -18.42
N SER A 209 -4.57 -0.57 -18.21
CA SER A 209 -3.40 0.15 -18.72
C SER A 209 -2.06 -0.39 -18.21
N GLN A 210 -2.06 -1.07 -17.07
CA GLN A 210 -0.84 -1.62 -16.45
C GLN A 210 -0.62 -3.10 -16.79
N ILE A 211 -1.69 -3.86 -17.09
CA ILE A 211 -1.60 -5.32 -17.30
C ILE A 211 -1.69 -5.74 -18.77
N SER A 212 -2.30 -4.92 -19.64
CA SER A 212 -2.68 -5.33 -21.00
C SER A 212 -1.55 -5.28 -22.03
N GLY A 213 -0.38 -4.74 -21.68
CA GLY A 213 0.78 -4.74 -22.56
C GLY A 213 1.88 -5.75 -22.24
N GLY A 214 1.57 -6.78 -21.44
CA GLY A 214 2.43 -7.97 -21.32
C GLY A 214 3.09 -8.19 -19.96
N LYS A 215 2.93 -7.27 -18.99
CA LYS A 215 3.32 -7.50 -17.60
C LYS A 215 2.08 -7.82 -16.77
N ARG A 216 1.75 -9.11 -16.68
CA ARG A 216 0.59 -9.62 -15.94
C ARG A 216 0.85 -9.65 -14.44
N TYR A 217 0.95 -8.47 -13.83
CA TYR A 217 1.16 -8.33 -12.38
C TYR A 217 0.03 -8.96 -11.58
N ASP A 218 -1.19 -8.92 -12.10
CA ASP A 218 -2.35 -9.62 -11.54
C ASP A 218 -2.10 -11.11 -11.33
N LEU A 219 -1.51 -11.79 -12.33
CA LEU A 219 -1.15 -13.21 -12.22
C LEU A 219 0.06 -13.41 -11.30
N ALA A 220 1.06 -12.54 -11.39
CA ALA A 220 2.28 -12.65 -10.60
C ALA A 220 2.02 -12.47 -9.10
N VAL A 221 1.19 -11.49 -8.73
CA VAL A 221 0.77 -11.25 -7.35
C VAL A 221 -0.01 -12.46 -6.86
N GLN A 222 -1.02 -12.92 -7.60
CA GLN A 222 -1.77 -14.13 -7.25
C GLN A 222 -0.90 -15.38 -7.08
N GLY A 223 0.13 -15.56 -7.91
CA GLY A 223 1.10 -16.64 -7.78
C GLY A 223 1.92 -16.51 -6.50
N ARG A 224 2.37 -15.29 -6.17
CA ARG A 224 3.09 -15.02 -4.91
C ARG A 224 2.23 -15.29 -3.69
N LEU A 225 0.99 -14.79 -3.65
CA LEU A 225 0.11 -14.96 -2.50
C LEU A 225 -0.14 -16.45 -2.18
N ARG A 226 -0.29 -17.29 -3.21
CA ARG A 226 -0.40 -18.75 -3.05
C ARG A 226 0.91 -19.38 -2.58
N ALA A 227 2.03 -18.97 -3.16
CA ALA A 227 3.34 -19.47 -2.74
C ALA A 227 3.60 -19.14 -1.27
N ASN A 228 3.34 -17.91 -0.84
CA ASN A 228 3.46 -17.49 0.55
C ASN A 228 2.56 -18.34 1.47
N ALA A 229 1.28 -18.52 1.11
CA ALA A 229 0.34 -19.31 1.88
C ALA A 229 0.84 -20.75 2.13
N THR A 230 1.35 -21.40 1.08
CA THR A 230 1.81 -22.80 1.15
C THR A 230 3.19 -22.98 1.78
N PHE A 231 4.13 -22.05 1.58
CA PHE A 231 5.52 -22.20 2.04
C PHE A 231 5.79 -21.60 3.42
N PHE A 232 4.82 -20.95 4.04
CA PHE A 232 5.02 -20.31 5.35
C PHE A 232 5.31 -21.31 6.48
N ASP A 233 4.48 -22.35 6.63
CA ASP A 233 4.66 -23.33 7.69
C ASP A 233 4.66 -24.75 7.10
N SER A 234 5.82 -25.40 7.14
CA SER A 234 5.99 -26.78 6.65
C SER A 234 5.25 -27.84 7.49
N TYR A 235 4.69 -27.48 8.64
CA TYR A 235 4.10 -28.41 9.61
C TYR A 235 2.61 -28.17 9.90
N SER A 236 2.06 -26.99 9.59
CA SER A 236 0.65 -26.66 9.84
C SER A 236 -0.15 -26.58 8.53
N PRO A 237 -1.44 -26.97 8.53
CA PRO A 237 -2.33 -26.68 7.41
C PRO A 237 -2.47 -25.17 7.19
N ASP A 238 -2.50 -24.75 5.93
CA ASP A 238 -2.67 -23.36 5.52
C ASP A 238 -3.87 -22.70 6.23
N GLN A 239 -3.64 -21.57 6.90
CA GLN A 239 -4.69 -20.79 7.58
C GLN A 239 -5.42 -19.82 6.62
N GLY A 240 -4.99 -19.76 5.35
CA GLY A 240 -5.59 -18.98 4.27
C GLY A 240 -5.02 -19.41 2.91
N GLU A 241 -5.77 -19.23 1.83
CA GLU A 241 -5.38 -19.65 0.48
C GLU A 241 -4.51 -18.62 -0.26
N LEU A 242 -4.56 -17.36 0.18
CA LEU A 242 -3.84 -16.22 -0.39
C LEU A 242 -3.29 -15.34 0.74
N ILE A 243 -1.99 -15.39 0.98
CA ILE A 243 -1.33 -14.62 2.04
C ILE A 243 -0.34 -13.63 1.43
N ALA A 244 -0.50 -12.34 1.73
CA ALA A 244 0.57 -11.37 1.50
C ALA A 244 1.40 -11.24 2.78
N TRP A 245 2.69 -10.97 2.63
CA TRP A 245 3.53 -10.61 3.76
C TRP A 245 3.53 -9.11 4.01
N GLY A 246 3.52 -8.75 5.29
CA GLY A 246 3.80 -7.42 5.77
C GLY A 246 4.95 -7.40 6.77
N ILE A 247 5.45 -6.20 7.05
CA ILE A 247 6.41 -5.89 8.11
C ILE A 247 5.81 -4.81 9.02
N ASP A 248 5.95 -4.92 10.34
CA ASP A 248 5.46 -3.90 11.27
C ASP A 248 6.35 -2.64 11.22
N LEU A 249 5.79 -1.54 10.73
CA LEU A 249 6.44 -0.23 10.63
C LEU A 249 6.12 0.67 11.82
N LYS A 250 5.27 0.24 12.76
CA LYS A 250 4.94 1.04 13.95
C LYS A 250 6.18 1.49 14.75
N PRO A 251 7.25 0.67 14.91
CA PRO A 251 8.48 1.11 15.57
C PRO A 251 9.09 2.38 14.94
N LEU A 252 9.03 2.51 13.61
CA LEU A 252 9.54 3.68 12.90
C LEU A 252 8.72 4.95 13.21
N VAL A 253 7.43 4.83 13.54
CA VAL A 253 6.61 5.99 13.93
C VAL A 253 6.83 6.36 15.39
N LEU A 254 6.96 5.35 16.27
CA LEU A 254 7.12 5.55 17.71
C LEU A 254 8.49 6.10 18.10
N ASP A 255 9.55 5.66 17.42
CA ASP A 255 10.92 6.10 17.64
C ASP A 255 11.45 6.90 16.44
N PRO A 256 11.44 8.25 16.49
CA PRO A 256 12.01 9.08 15.45
C PRO A 256 13.53 8.91 15.25
N SER A 257 14.25 8.38 16.24
CA SER A 257 15.69 8.16 16.18
C SER A 257 16.06 6.87 15.44
N LEU A 258 15.13 5.92 15.32
CA LEU A 258 15.30 4.73 14.50
C LEU A 258 15.29 5.12 13.02
N SER A 259 16.44 4.93 12.36
CA SER A 259 16.56 5.14 10.92
C SER A 259 16.00 3.94 10.15
N MET A 260 15.50 4.19 8.94
CA MET A 260 15.04 3.15 8.01
C MET A 260 16.13 2.11 7.72
N GLU A 261 17.37 2.58 7.57
CA GLU A 261 18.53 1.74 7.30
C GLU A 261 18.79 0.77 8.46
N ASN A 262 18.84 1.28 9.69
CA ASN A 262 19.07 0.44 10.87
C ASN A 262 17.92 -0.54 11.10
N PHE A 263 16.68 -0.10 10.85
CA PHE A 263 15.51 -0.97 10.92
C PHE A 263 15.61 -2.16 9.96
N ILE A 264 15.93 -1.94 8.68
CA ILE A 264 16.08 -3.03 7.69
C ILE A 264 17.33 -3.86 7.96
N PHE A 265 18.45 -3.26 8.36
CA PHE A 265 19.67 -3.99 8.68
C PHE A 265 19.48 -4.95 9.85
N GLY A 266 18.64 -4.60 10.84
CA GLY A 266 18.24 -5.52 11.91
C GLY A 266 17.70 -6.84 11.35
N HIS A 267 16.68 -6.77 10.49
CA HIS A 267 16.07 -7.96 9.89
C HIS A 267 17.02 -8.73 8.95
N LEU A 268 17.85 -8.04 8.16
CA LEU A 268 18.85 -8.69 7.30
C LEU A 268 19.93 -9.43 8.09
N ASN A 269 20.35 -8.86 9.22
CA ASN A 269 21.29 -9.51 10.13
C ASN A 269 20.68 -10.75 10.77
N GLN A 270 19.39 -10.71 11.12
CA GLN A 270 18.67 -11.87 11.66
C GLN A 270 18.58 -13.02 10.65
N LEU A 271 18.24 -12.72 9.38
CA LEU A 271 18.27 -13.72 8.31
C LEU A 271 19.69 -14.32 8.15
N THR A 272 20.71 -13.46 8.18
CA THR A 272 22.10 -13.89 8.05
C THR A 272 22.50 -14.84 9.18
N GLN A 273 22.08 -14.54 10.41
CA GLN A 273 22.33 -15.38 11.58
C GLN A 273 21.60 -16.72 11.47
N ASP A 274 20.29 -16.71 11.19
CA ASP A 274 19.47 -17.91 11.06
C ASP A 274 20.03 -18.89 10.01
N VAL A 275 20.35 -18.39 8.81
CA VAL A 275 20.95 -19.20 7.74
C VAL A 275 22.30 -19.78 8.18
N THR A 276 23.14 -18.96 8.79
CA THR A 276 24.49 -19.37 9.24
C THR A 276 24.42 -20.43 10.34
N GLU A 277 23.54 -20.27 11.32
CA GLU A 277 23.35 -21.21 12.42
C GLU A 277 22.81 -22.55 11.93
N ARG A 278 21.85 -22.52 11.01
CA ARG A 278 21.28 -23.73 10.42
C ARG A 278 22.29 -24.53 9.61
N ILE A 279 23.18 -23.87 8.85
CA ILE A 279 24.30 -24.53 8.16
C ILE A 279 25.27 -25.15 9.18
N ARG A 280 25.69 -24.38 10.19
CA ARG A 280 26.64 -24.84 11.22
C ARG A 280 26.11 -26.01 12.04
N LYS A 281 24.78 -26.08 12.27
CA LYS A 281 24.15 -27.19 13.00
C LYS A 281 24.39 -28.56 12.34
N PHE A 282 24.62 -28.58 11.03
CA PHE A 282 24.80 -29.81 10.24
C PHE A 282 26.14 -29.87 9.49
N SER A 283 27.09 -28.98 9.80
CA SER A 283 28.48 -28.99 9.28
C SER A 283 29.42 -29.56 10.32
#